data_AF-A0A793GX45-F1
#
_entry.id   AF-A0A793GX45-F1
#
_cell.length_a   1.000
_cell.length_b   1.000
_cell.length_c   1.000
_cell.angle_alpha   90.00
_cell.angle_beta   90.00
_cell.angle_gamma   90.00
#
_symmetry.space_group_name_H-M   'P 1'
#
loop_
_entity.id
_entity.type
_entity.pdbx_description
1 polymer ?
#
loop_
_entity_poly.entity_id
_entity_poly.type
_entity_poly.pdbx_seq_one_letter_code
_entity_poly.pdbx_strand_id
1 'polypeptide(L)'
;NGQNLYLDNLAENGFCRVSPSCAQAGDILLCCFGSSVPNHAAIYCGNGDLLHHIPEQLSKRERYSEKWQRRTHSVWRHRHWSASAFTGIYNDLVAASVCM
;
A
#
# COMPACT_ATOMS: atom_id res chain seq x y z
N ASN A 1 2.71 1.37 -24.15
CA ASN A 1 2.83 -0.05 -23.74
C ASN A 1 2.63 -0.17 -22.25
N GLY A 2 1.81 -1.14 -21.80
CA GLY A 2 1.63 -1.44 -20.39
C GLY A 2 2.81 -2.26 -19.85
N GLN A 3 3.83 -1.57 -19.34
CA GLN A 3 4.98 -2.19 -18.69
C GLN A 3 4.61 -2.70 -17.29
N ASN A 4 5.34 -3.70 -16.78
CA ASN A 4 5.10 -4.29 -15.47
C ASN A 4 6.02 -3.68 -14.39
N LEU A 5 6.10 -2.34 -14.38
CA LEU A 5 7.14 -1.60 -13.65
C LEU A 5 7.24 -1.95 -12.16
N TYR A 6 6.11 -2.21 -11.49
CA TYR A 6 6.16 -2.60 -10.08
C TYR A 6 6.87 -3.94 -9.88
N LEU A 7 6.44 -4.98 -10.59
CA LEU A 7 6.97 -6.32 -10.38
C LEU A 7 8.42 -6.44 -10.86
N ASP A 8 8.76 -5.71 -11.93
CA ASP A 8 10.10 -5.70 -12.51
C ASP A 8 11.12 -5.01 -11.59
N ASN A 9 10.71 -3.98 -10.82
CA ASN A 9 11.66 -3.14 -10.06
C ASN A 9 11.65 -3.37 -8.54
N LEU A 10 10.58 -3.90 -7.94
CA LEU A 10 10.47 -3.96 -6.47
C LEU A 10 11.57 -4.78 -5.80
N ALA A 11 11.88 -5.95 -6.34
CA ALA A 11 12.88 -6.84 -5.75
C ALA A 11 14.29 -6.20 -5.76
N GLU A 12 14.65 -5.57 -6.87
CA GLU A 12 15.93 -4.87 -7.06
C GLU A 12 16.03 -3.63 -6.16
N ASN A 13 14.90 -2.99 -5.86
CA ASN A 13 14.82 -1.83 -4.98
C ASN A 13 14.54 -2.21 -3.51
N GLY A 14 14.98 -3.40 -3.08
CA GLY A 14 15.01 -3.76 -1.67
C GLY A 14 13.67 -4.20 -1.09
N PHE A 15 12.67 -4.50 -1.90
CA PHE A 15 11.41 -5.09 -1.43
C PHE A 15 11.44 -6.62 -1.51
N CYS A 16 10.73 -7.25 -0.57
CA CYS A 16 10.44 -8.68 -0.61
C CYS A 16 8.92 -8.90 -0.59
N ARG A 17 8.46 -9.93 -1.30
CA ARG A 17 7.06 -10.30 -1.27
C ARG A 17 6.73 -10.94 0.08
N VAL A 18 5.57 -10.62 0.63
CA VAL A 18 5.07 -11.19 1.89
C VAL A 18 3.69 -11.81 1.68
N SER A 19 3.34 -12.78 2.52
CA SER A 19 1.99 -13.34 2.54
C SER A 19 0.97 -12.25 2.95
N PRO A 20 -0.21 -12.17 2.31
CA PRO A 20 -1.26 -11.26 2.74
C PRO A 20 -1.68 -11.44 4.21
N SER A 21 -1.63 -12.67 4.74
CA SER A 21 -1.92 -12.95 6.15
C SER A 21 -0.87 -12.40 7.12
N CYS A 22 0.31 -12.04 6.63
CA CYS A 22 1.41 -11.45 7.40
C CYS A 22 1.58 -9.95 7.12
N ALA A 23 0.62 -9.34 6.43
CA ALA A 23 0.66 -7.91 6.12
C ALA A 23 0.67 -7.08 7.41
N GLN A 24 1.55 -6.09 7.45
CA GLN A 24 1.69 -5.18 8.58
C GLN A 24 1.75 -3.72 8.11
N ALA A 25 1.60 -2.80 9.05
CA ALA A 25 1.62 -1.38 8.73
C ALA A 25 2.92 -0.97 8.02
N GLY A 26 2.79 -0.23 6.92
CA GLY A 26 3.90 0.17 6.03
C GLY A 26 4.15 -0.77 4.85
N ASP A 27 3.49 -1.93 4.78
CA ASP A 27 3.58 -2.79 3.60
C ASP A 27 2.85 -2.18 2.40
N ILE A 28 3.35 -2.47 1.20
CA ILE A 28 2.77 -2.01 -0.07
C ILE A 28 1.85 -3.11 -0.62
N LEU A 29 0.58 -2.77 -0.87
CA LEU A 29 -0.35 -3.60 -1.62
C LEU A 29 -0.38 -3.12 -3.07
N LEU A 30 -0.04 -4.02 -3.99
CA LEU A 30 -0.23 -3.79 -5.41
C LEU A 30 -1.60 -4.32 -5.85
N CYS A 31 -2.34 -3.52 -6.60
CA CYS A 31 -3.66 -3.84 -7.09
C CYS A 31 -3.75 -3.74 -8.62
N CYS A 32 -4.64 -4.53 -9.20
CA CYS A 32 -4.97 -4.49 -10.62
C CYS A 32 -6.30 -3.75 -10.86
N PHE A 33 -6.24 -2.68 -11.65
CA PHE A 33 -7.42 -1.93 -12.10
C PHE A 33 -7.55 -2.02 -13.62
N GLY A 34 -8.45 -2.89 -14.09
CA GLY A 34 -8.71 -3.06 -15.52
C GLY A 34 -7.49 -3.51 -16.34
N SER A 35 -6.51 -4.15 -15.68
CA SER A 35 -5.21 -4.50 -16.24
C SER A 35 -4.80 -5.89 -15.78
N SER A 36 -4.04 -6.61 -16.62
CA SER A 36 -3.42 -7.90 -16.29
C SER A 36 -2.17 -7.75 -15.43
N VAL A 37 -1.55 -6.56 -15.42
CA VAL A 37 -0.41 -6.21 -14.57
C VAL A 37 -0.83 -5.23 -13.48
N PRO A 38 -0.22 -5.27 -12.28
CA PRO A 38 -0.53 -4.34 -11.21
C PRO A 38 -0.20 -2.90 -11.62
N ASN A 39 -1.12 -1.98 -11.37
CA ASN A 39 -1.02 -0.58 -11.79
C ASN A 39 -1.39 0.42 -10.70
N HIS A 40 -1.76 -0.05 -9.51
CA HIS A 40 -2.09 0.78 -8.36
C HIS A 40 -1.34 0.27 -7.12
N ALA A 41 -0.78 1.19 -6.34
CA ALA A 41 -0.13 0.88 -5.08
C ALA A 41 -0.88 1.55 -3.92
N ALA A 42 -1.00 0.84 -2.79
CA ALA A 42 -1.53 1.35 -1.54
C ALA A 42 -0.57 0.98 -0.40
N ILE A 43 -0.53 1.78 0.65
CA ILE A 43 0.18 1.48 1.88
C ILE A 43 -0.82 0.87 2.87
N TYR A 44 -0.52 -0.30 3.42
CA TYR A 44 -1.30 -0.85 4.52
C TYR A 44 -1.04 -0.03 5.77
N CYS A 45 -2.07 0.50 6.41
CA CYS A 45 -1.93 1.30 7.62
C CYS A 45 -2.04 0.48 8.91
N GLY A 46 -2.24 -0.84 8.81
CA GLY A 46 -2.67 -1.66 9.94
C GLY A 46 -4.18 -1.52 10.19
N ASN A 47 -4.71 -2.32 11.12
CA ASN A 47 -6.11 -2.30 11.53
C ASN A 47 -7.15 -2.40 10.40
N GLY A 48 -6.78 -2.97 9.25
CA GLY A 48 -7.66 -3.08 8.10
C GLY A 48 -7.83 -1.78 7.29
N ASP A 49 -6.90 -0.83 7.37
CA ASP A 49 -6.94 0.43 6.62
C ASP A 49 -5.85 0.50 5.54
N LEU A 50 -6.16 1.21 4.46
CA LEU A 50 -5.25 1.54 3.36
C LEU A 50 -5.10 3.04 3.23
N LEU A 51 -3.87 3.50 2.97
CA LEU A 51 -3.58 4.84 2.47
C LEU A 51 -3.19 4.75 1.00
N HIS A 52 -3.85 5.54 0.17
CA HIS A 52 -3.61 5.54 -1.27
C HIS A 52 -4.19 6.82 -1.91
N HIS A 53 -3.90 6.97 -3.20
CA HIS A 53 -4.47 8.01 -4.05
C HIS A 53 -5.16 7.34 -5.24
N ILE A 54 -6.46 7.58 -5.41
CA ILE A 54 -7.20 7.15 -6.60
C ILE A 54 -7.16 8.29 -7.61
N PRO A 55 -6.95 8.01 -8.92
CA PRO A 55 -7.06 9.04 -9.95
C PRO A 55 -8.32 9.90 -9.77
N GLU A 56 -8.14 11.22 -9.92
CA GLU A 56 -9.21 12.23 -9.80
C GLU A 56 -9.83 12.38 -8.40
N GLN A 57 -9.24 11.76 -7.37
CA GLN A 57 -9.67 11.90 -5.97
C GLN A 57 -8.52 12.38 -5.10
N LEU A 58 -8.85 12.96 -3.93
CA LEU A 58 -7.83 13.24 -2.92
C LEU A 58 -7.24 11.93 -2.37
N SER A 59 -5.99 11.99 -1.95
CA SER A 59 -5.39 10.93 -1.14
C SER A 59 -6.22 10.72 0.11
N LYS A 60 -6.49 9.45 0.45
CA LYS A 60 -7.41 9.13 1.54
C LYS A 60 -7.00 7.86 2.27
N ARG A 61 -7.52 7.73 3.50
CA ARG A 61 -7.56 6.45 4.22
C ARG A 61 -8.91 5.80 3.98
N GLU A 62 -8.92 4.55 3.55
CA GLU A 62 -10.16 3.77 3.43
C GLU A 62 -9.97 2.33 3.89
N ARG A 63 -11.08 1.64 4.17
CA ARG A 63 -11.03 0.26 4.66
C ARG A 63 -10.49 -0.67 3.57
N TYR A 64 -9.60 -1.58 3.97
CA TYR A 64 -9.14 -2.72 3.17
C TYR A 64 -10.25 -3.77 3.04
N SER A 65 -11.35 -3.36 2.40
CA SER A 65 -12.55 -4.16 2.21
C SER A 65 -12.31 -5.34 1.26
N GLU A 66 -13.26 -6.26 1.21
CA GLU A 66 -13.22 -7.41 0.29
C GLU A 66 -13.04 -6.97 -1.18
N LYS A 67 -13.59 -5.82 -1.56
CA LYS A 67 -13.38 -5.21 -2.90
C LYS A 67 -11.90 -4.94 -3.17
N TRP A 68 -11.18 -4.42 -2.19
CA TRP A 68 -9.73 -4.16 -2.30
C TRP A 68 -8.92 -5.44 -2.22
N GLN A 69 -9.31 -6.38 -1.36
CA GLN A 69 -8.66 -7.68 -1.23
C GLN A 69 -8.71 -8.46 -2.56
N ARG A 70 -9.89 -8.51 -3.21
CA ARG A 70 -10.04 -9.14 -4.54
C ARG A 70 -9.22 -8.48 -5.65
N ARG A 71 -8.87 -7.20 -5.50
CA ARG A 71 -8.03 -6.46 -6.46
C ARG A 71 -6.54 -6.58 -6.15
N THR A 72 -6.19 -7.03 -4.94
CA THR A 72 -4.80 -7.11 -4.48
C THR A 72 -4.12 -8.28 -5.18
N HIS A 73 -3.08 -7.96 -5.93
CA HIS A 73 -2.22 -8.92 -6.60
C HIS A 73 -1.14 -9.47 -5.65
N SER A 74 -0.53 -8.59 -4.86
CA SER A 74 0.62 -8.95 -4.02
C SER A 74 0.88 -7.91 -2.94
N VAL A 75 1.45 -8.37 -1.82
CA VAL A 75 1.93 -7.52 -0.74
C VAL A 75 3.46 -7.54 -0.71
N TRP A 76 4.07 -6.38 -0.48
CA TRP A 76 5.52 -6.19 -0.51
C TRP A 76 5.99 -5.39 0.70
N ARG A 77 7.14 -5.79 1.25
CA ARG A 77 7.78 -5.14 2.39
C ARG A 77 9.18 -4.72 2.04
N HIS A 78 9.56 -3.50 2.37
CA HIS A 78 10.94 -3.06 2.21
C HIS A 78 11.84 -3.71 3.27
N ARG A 79 13.05 -4.15 2.90
CA ARG A 79 13.99 -4.85 3.80
C ARG A 79 14.43 -4.00 4.99
N HIS A 80 14.48 -2.68 4.83
CA HIS A 80 14.80 -1.73 5.90
C HIS A 80 13.56 -1.23 6.66
N TRP A 81 12.44 -1.97 6.59
CA TRP A 81 11.24 -1.60 7.34
C TRP A 81 11.55 -1.54 8.85
N SER A 82 11.02 -0.50 9.50
CA SER A 82 11.04 -0.29 10.95
C SER A 82 9.69 0.28 11.38
N ALA A 83 9.22 -0.10 12.56
CA ALA A 83 8.00 0.46 13.15
C ALA A 83 8.04 2.01 13.19
N SER A 84 9.18 2.60 13.53
CA SER A 84 9.34 4.06 13.62
C SER A 84 9.10 4.79 12.30
N ALA A 85 9.45 4.17 11.17
CA ALA A 85 9.26 4.76 9.85
C ALA A 85 7.77 4.94 9.51
N PHE A 86 6.92 4.01 9.97
CA PHE A 86 5.48 4.12 9.79
C PHE A 86 4.83 5.01 10.87
N THR A 87 5.27 4.90 12.13
CA THR A 87 4.73 5.69 13.24
C THR A 87 4.84 7.20 13.00
N GLY A 88 5.95 7.70 12.44
CA GLY A 88 6.09 9.11 12.10
C GLY A 88 5.01 9.60 11.12
N ILE A 89 4.89 8.93 9.98
CA ILE A 89 3.87 9.24 8.96
C ILE A 89 2.46 9.15 9.56
N TYR A 90 2.20 8.10 10.35
CA TYR A 90 0.87 7.91 10.95
C TYR A 90 0.53 9.02 11.94
N ASN A 91 1.48 9.43 12.78
CA ASN A 91 1.29 10.51 13.74
C ASN A 91 0.98 11.84 13.03
N ASP A 92 1.68 12.15 11.94
CA ASP A 92 1.41 13.35 11.14
C ASP A 92 -0.01 13.33 10.54
N LEU A 93 -0.43 12.18 10.03
CA LEU A 93 -1.78 12.00 9.49
C LEU A 93 -2.86 12.10 10.57
N VAL A 94 -2.61 11.55 11.77
CA VAL A 94 -3.54 11.68 12.91
C VAL A 94 -3.62 13.15 13.35
N ALA A 95 -2.50 13.84 13.53
CA ALA A 95 -2.47 15.23 13.94
C ALA A 95 -3.27 16.15 12.99
N ALA A 96 -3.11 15.96 11.67
CA ALA A 96 -3.89 16.70 10.67
C ALA A 96 -5.41 16.43 10.73
N SER A 97 -5.82 15.30 11.32
CA SER A 97 -7.23 14.92 11.47
C SER A 97 -7.90 15.53 12.71
N VAL A 98 -7.12 15.96 13.72
CA VAL A 98 -7.63 16.54 14.98
C VAL A 98 -7.89 18.05 14.85
N CYS A 99 -7.36 18.68 13.80
CA CYS A 99 -7.51 20.12 13.54
C CYS A 99 -8.72 20.49 12.64
N MET A 100 -9.61 19.53 12.34
CA MET A 100 -10.90 19.75 11.69
C MET A 100 -12.03 19.37 12.64
#